data_AF-A0A3B9KLT9-F1
#
_entry.id   AF-A0A3B9KLT9-F1
#
_cell.length_a   1.000
_cell.length_b   1.000
_cell.length_c   1.000
_cell.angle_alpha   90.00
_cell.angle_beta   90.00
_cell.angle_gamma   90.00
#
_symmetry.space_group_name_H-M   'P 1'
#
loop_
_entity.id
_entity.type
_entity.pdbx_description
1 polymer ?
#
loop_
_entity_poly.entity_id
_entity_poly.type
_entity_poly.pdbx_seq_one_letter_code
_entity_poly.pdbx_strand_id
1 'polypeptide(L)' 'MINQELLELLRCPVCVKEEKGALELYQETWLICQDCNRKYPIWDDIPVMLIDEGTKWQQSKKEDLPVPPPQES' A
#
# COMPACT_ATOMS: atom_id res chain seq x y z
N MET A 1 4.49 21.22 -17.12
CA MET A 1 3.30 20.47 -16.65
C MET A 1 3.81 19.42 -15.69
N ILE A 2 3.30 19.38 -14.45
CA ILE A 2 3.63 18.28 -13.54
C ILE A 2 3.06 17.02 -14.19
N ASN A 3 3.95 16.08 -14.51
CA ASN A 3 3.65 14.98 -15.41
C ASN A 3 2.66 14.02 -14.73
N GLN A 4 1.50 13.75 -15.34
CA GLN A 4 0.53 12.78 -14.82
C GLN A 4 1.18 11.38 -14.66
N GLU A 5 2.21 11.10 -15.46
CA GLU A 5 3.08 9.93 -15.39
C GLU A 5 3.78 9.75 -14.02
N LEU A 6 4.01 10.83 -13.26
CA LEU A 6 4.69 10.77 -11.95
C LEU A 6 3.74 10.46 -10.79
N LEU A 7 2.43 10.70 -10.96
CA LEU A 7 1.36 10.34 -10.01
C LEU A 7 0.81 8.93 -10.28
N GLU A 8 0.93 8.46 -11.52
CA GLU A 8 0.85 7.03 -11.87
C GLU A 8 1.99 6.18 -11.29
N LEU A 9 3.02 6.82 -10.71
CA LEU A 9 4.28 6.18 -10.32
C LEU A 9 4.20 5.39 -8.99
N LEU A 10 3.24 5.70 -8.11
CA LEU A 10 3.03 4.97 -6.85
C LEU A 10 1.97 3.88 -7.04
N ARG A 11 2.38 2.82 -7.73
CA ARG A 11 1.58 1.59 -7.90
C ARG A 11 2.12 0.50 -7.00
N CYS A 12 1.26 -0.45 -6.67
CA CYS A 12 1.66 -1.66 -5.98
C CYS A 12 2.87 -2.32 -6.70
N PRO A 13 3.99 -2.60 -6.01
CA PRO A 13 5.20 -3.16 -6.64
C PRO A 13 4.95 -4.53 -7.30
N VAL A 14 3.86 -5.21 -6.92
CA VAL A 14 3.44 -6.49 -7.51
C VAL A 14 2.62 -6.28 -8.78
N CYS A 15 1.65 -5.37 -8.77
CA CYS A 15 0.67 -5.20 -9.85
C CYS A 15 1.14 -4.25 -10.95
N VAL A 16 2.15 -3.41 -10.67
CA VAL A 16 2.71 -2.45 -11.64
C VAL A 16 3.18 -3.13 -12.93
N LYS A 17 3.53 -4.42 -12.89
CA LYS A 17 3.90 -5.23 -14.06
C LYS A 17 2.79 -5.41 -15.09
N GLU A 18 1.53 -5.25 -14.69
CA GLU A 18 0.35 -5.40 -15.55
C GLU A 18 -0.37 -4.07 -15.82
N GLU A 19 0.33 -2.94 -15.65
CA GLU A 19 -0.25 -1.59 -15.75
C GLU A 19 -1.40 -1.32 -14.75
N LYS A 20 -1.50 -2.12 -13.69
CA LYS A 20 -2.50 -2.04 -12.61
C LYS A 20 -1.82 -1.73 -11.27
N GLY A 21 -2.60 -1.65 -10.19
CA GLY A 21 -2.08 -1.50 -8.83
C GLY A 21 -2.41 -0.16 -8.19
N ALA A 22 -3.64 0.33 -8.36
CA ALA A 22 -4.08 1.56 -7.71
C ALA A 22 -4.06 1.39 -6.18
N LEU A 23 -3.32 2.27 -5.51
CA LEU A 23 -3.22 2.30 -4.04
C LEU A 23 -4.25 3.29 -3.47
N GLU A 24 -5.08 2.84 -2.55
CA GLU A 24 -5.95 3.65 -1.72
C GLU A 24 -5.24 3.95 -0.39
N LEU A 25 -5.13 5.23 -0.03
CA LEU A 25 -4.66 5.62 1.29
C LEU A 25 -5.81 5.45 2.30
N TYR A 26 -5.59 4.61 3.30
CA TYR A 26 -6.53 4.33 4.37
C TYR A 26 -5.98 4.79 5.72
N GLN A 27 -6.76 5.59 6.45
CA GLN A 27 -6.42 6.12 7.78
C GLN A 27 -5.03 6.78 7.85
N GLU A 28 -4.55 7.36 6.75
CA GLU A 28 -3.23 8.01 6.61
C GLU A 28 -2.02 7.14 7.00
N THR A 29 -2.24 5.85 7.22
CA THR A 29 -1.25 4.92 7.80
C THR A 29 -1.13 3.62 7.02
N TRP A 30 -2.00 3.42 6.02
CA TRP A 30 -2.05 2.22 5.20
C TRP A 30 -2.23 2.57 3.72
N LEU A 31 -1.49 1.90 2.86
CA LEU A 31 -1.69 1.91 1.41
C LEU A 31 -2.26 0.57 0.97
N ILE A 32 -3.52 0.57 0.53
CA ILE A 32 -4.26 -0.63 0.16
C ILE A 32 -4.33 -0.72 -1.35
N CYS A 33 -3.79 -1.78 -1.93
CA CYS A 33 -3.93 -2.04 -3.35
C CYS A 33 -5.34 -2.55 -3.68
N GLN A 34 -6.07 -1.85 -4.54
CA GLN A 34 -7.42 -2.23 -4.96
C GLN A 34 -7.45 -3.49 -5.83
N ASP A 35 -6.35 -3.80 -6.53
CA ASP A 35 -6.28 -4.96 -7.42
C ASP A 35 -5.96 -6.26 -6.67
N CYS A 36 -4.96 -6.22 -5.78
CA CYS A 36 -4.49 -7.42 -5.07
C CYS A 36 -4.84 -7.45 -3.58
N ASN A 37 -5.49 -6.42 -3.04
CA ASN A 37 -5.87 -6.28 -1.62
C ASN A 37 -4.71 -6.31 -0.62
N ARG A 38 -3.45 -6.23 -1.08
CA ARG A 38 -2.27 -6.06 -0.23
C ARG A 38 -2.31 -4.72 0.46
N LYS A 39 -1.83 -4.67 1.71
CA LYS A 39 -1.92 -3.47 2.54
C LYS A 39 -0.55 -3.16 3.10
N TYR A 40 0.03 -2.09 2.61
CA TYR A 40 1.37 -1.64 2.96
C TYR A 40 1.28 -0.63 4.09
N PRO A 41 1.94 -0.84 5.24
CA PRO A 41 1.94 0.12 6.32
C PRO A 41 2.78 1.36 5.97
N ILE A 42 2.45 2.49 6.58
CA ILE A 42 3.25 3.72 6.56
C ILE A 42 3.85 3.88 7.95
N TRP A 43 5.18 3.91 8.03
CA TRP A 43 5.95 4.06 9.27
C TRP A 43 6.77 5.33 9.18
N ASP A 44 6.61 6.23 10.17
CA ASP A 44 7.32 7.52 10.22
C ASP A 44 7.19 8.33 8.90
N ASP A 45 5.96 8.38 8.36
CA ASP A 45 5.64 8.98 7.06
C ASP A 45 6.33 8.33 5.84
N ILE A 46 6.96 7.17 6.01
CA ILE A 46 7.60 6.37 4.95
C ILE A 46 6.72 5.16 4.61
N PRO A 47 6.22 5.05 3.37
CA PRO A 47 5.43 3.90 2.94
C PRO A 47 6.32 2.65 2.77
N VAL A 48 6.01 1.60 3.51
CA VAL A 48 6.73 0.34 3.49
C VAL A 48 6.17 -0.53 2.37
N MET A 49 6.65 -0.31 1.15
CA MET A 49 6.25 -1.07 -0.04
C MET A 49 6.94 -2.44 -0.15
N LEU A 50 7.08 -3.16 0.98
CA LEU A 50 7.60 -4.52 1.00
C LEU A 50 6.48 -5.51 0.69
N ILE A 51 6.73 -6.40 -0.28
CA ILE A 51 5.77 -7.42 -0.74
C ILE A 51 5.34 -8.32 0.43
N ASP A 52 6.28 -8.72 1.28
CA ASP A 52 6.03 -9.60 2.43
C ASP A 52 5.11 -8.92 3.46
N GLU A 53 5.39 -7.67 3.82
CA GLU A 53 4.54 -6.86 4.69
C GLU A 53 3.14 -6.71 4.10
N GLY A 54 3.04 -6.35 2.82
CA GLY A 54 1.76 -6.23 2.12
C GLY A 54 0.93 -7.52 2.11
N THR A 55 1.60 -8.68 2.02
CA THR A 55 0.95 -10.01 2.05
C THR A 55 0.41 -10.37 3.43
N LYS A 56 1.10 -10.01 4.52
CA LYS A 56 0.63 -10.29 5.90
C LYS A 56 -0.79 -9.77 6.14
N TRP A 57 -1.07 -8.59 5.61
CA TRP A 57 -2.35 -7.89 5.78
C TRP A 57 -3.33 -8.11 4.62
N GLN A 58 -2.97 -8.91 3.61
CA GLN A 58 -3.78 -9.08 2.40
C GLN A 58 -5.17 -9.66 2.72
N GLN A 59 -5.25 -10.60 3.66
CA GLN A 59 -6.50 -11.27 4.06
C GLN A 59 -7.27 -10.49 5.14
N SER A 60 -6.63 -9.59 5.87
CA SER A 60 -7.28 -8.76 6.88
C SER A 60 -8.26 -7.78 6.21
N LYS A 61 -9.43 -7.53 6.81
CA LYS A 61 -10.31 -6.47 6.29
C LYS A 61 -9.70 -5.12 6.62
N LYS A 62 -10.02 -4.10 5.81
CA LYS A 62 -9.55 -2.72 6.06
C LYS A 62 -9.96 -2.20 7.44
N GLU A 63 -11.14 -2.61 7.92
CA GLU A 63 -11.69 -2.22 9.22
C GLU A 63 -10.95 -2.85 10.41
N ASP A 64 -10.28 -3.98 10.19
CA ASP A 64 -9.53 -4.71 11.22
C ASP A 64 -8.05 -4.31 11.26
N LEU A 65 -7.64 -3.31 10.47
CA LEU A 65 -6.25 -2.86 10.43
C LEU A 65 -5.90 -2.05 11.69
N PRO A 66 -4.80 -2.40 12.38
CA PRO A 66 -4.31 -1.61 13.50
C PRO A 66 -3.79 -0.25 13.02
N VAL A 67 -4.13 0.81 13.77
CA VAL A 67 -3.64 2.17 13.57
C VAL A 67 -3.03 2.67 14.90
N PRO A 68 -1.70 2.91 14.99
CA PRO A 68 -0.72 2.79 13.92
C PRO A 68 -0.39 1.33 13.56
N PRO A 69 0.07 1.07 12.33
CA PRO A 69 0.52 -0.26 11.91
C PRO A 69 1.65 -0.76 12.81
N PRO A 70 1.66 -2.05 13.20
CA PRO A 70 2.73 -2.62 14.00
C PRO A 70 4.04 -2.60 13.20
N GLN A 71 5.10 -2.07 13.82
CA GLN A 71 6.46 -2.13 13.33
C GLN A 71 7.11 -3.42 13.85
N GLU A 72 7.40 -4.38 12.98
CA GLU A 72 8.29 -5.47 13.36
C GLU A 72 9.71 -4.91 13.45
N SER A 73 10.25 -4.87 14.67
CA SER A 73 11.60 -4.41 14.98
C SER A 73 12.68 -5.41 14.56
#